data_AF-A0AAV2QWA0-F1
#
_entry.id   AF-A0AAV2QWA0-F1
#
_cell.length_a   1.000
_cell.length_b   1.000
_cell.length_c   1.000
_cell.angle_alpha   90.00
_cell.angle_beta   90.00
_cell.angle_gamma   90.00
#
_symmetry.space_group_name_H-M   'P 1'
#
loop_
_entity.id
_entity.type
_entity.pdbx_description
1 polymer ?
#
loop_
_entity_poly.entity_id
_entity_poly.type
_entity_poly.pdbx_seq_one_letter_code
_entity_poly.pdbx_strand_id
1 'polypeptide(L)'
;TMTMSVSTRTANLPLLPGYSVYDPQKLSQPLRQSLTWKKGVPLQAAKGGSLLTEEDHAELSRNERRLQFAGKRHIPPKTFLPEWAVLEKKVLRFSGYFREYIHGPTDGDRVFRFRPVLILYYLSDDAIAVTEPKTP
;
A
#
# COMPACT_ATOMS: atom_id res chain seq x y z
N THR A 1 -8.91 34.96 12.00
CA THR A 1 -7.86 35.29 11.00
C THR A 1 -6.66 34.40 11.29
N MET A 2 -6.48 33.32 10.54
CA MET A 2 -5.50 32.26 10.86
C MET A 2 -4.25 32.48 10.00
N THR A 3 -3.15 32.91 10.61
CA THR A 3 -1.88 33.15 9.91
C THR A 3 -1.11 31.83 9.80
N MET A 4 -0.95 31.33 8.58
CA MET A 4 -0.06 30.22 8.27
C MET A 4 1.39 30.72 8.36
N SER A 5 2.13 30.30 9.39
CA SER A 5 3.55 30.62 9.52
C SER A 5 4.37 29.74 8.58
N VAL A 6 4.79 30.30 7.45
CA VAL A 6 5.78 29.72 6.55
C VAL A 6 7.13 29.76 7.27
N SER A 7 7.75 28.60 7.52
CA SER A 7 9.17 28.54 7.87
C SER A 7 9.93 29.22 6.74
N THR A 8 10.56 30.35 6.99
CA THR A 8 11.41 31.02 6.00
C THR A 8 12.64 30.16 5.77
N ARG A 9 12.53 29.21 4.84
CA ARG A 9 13.68 28.69 4.11
C ARG A 9 14.30 29.90 3.42
N THR A 10 15.37 30.44 3.98
CA THR A 10 16.30 31.25 3.19
C THR A 10 16.87 30.30 2.14
N ALA A 11 16.27 30.32 0.95
CA ALA A 11 16.37 29.26 -0.06
C ALA A 11 17.80 28.96 -0.57
N ASN A 12 18.81 29.71 -0.12
CA ASN A 12 20.17 29.71 -0.65
C ASN A 12 21.28 29.58 0.42
N LEU A 13 20.96 29.22 1.67
CA LEU A 13 22.00 29.00 2.70
C LEU A 13 22.39 27.52 2.79
N PRO A 14 23.70 27.19 2.91
CA PRO A 14 24.15 25.83 3.11
C PRO A 14 23.72 25.31 4.49
N LEU A 15 23.41 24.01 4.59
CA LEU A 15 23.06 23.34 5.86
C LEU A 15 24.30 23.00 6.70
N LEU A 16 25.25 23.93 6.77
CA LEU A 16 26.43 23.81 7.61
C LEU A 16 26.13 24.34 9.03
N PRO A 17 26.76 23.78 10.08
CA PRO A 17 26.63 24.33 11.43
C PRO A 17 27.04 25.81 11.41
N GLY A 18 26.19 26.68 11.95
CA GLY A 18 26.40 28.14 11.97
C GLY A 18 25.63 28.94 10.91
N TYR A 19 25.00 28.28 9.92
CA TYR A 19 24.19 28.93 8.87
C TYR A 19 22.68 28.87 9.12
N SER A 20 22.26 28.54 10.35
CA SER A 20 20.85 28.54 10.77
C SER A 20 20.54 29.73 11.68
N VAL A 21 19.47 30.47 11.38
CA VAL A 21 18.98 31.55 12.25
C VAL A 21 18.02 30.95 13.28
N TYR A 22 18.27 31.19 14.56
CA TYR A 22 17.34 30.82 15.64
C TYR A 22 16.17 31.81 15.67
N ASP A 23 14.95 31.30 15.49
CA ASP A 23 13.72 32.10 15.58
C ASP A 23 13.08 31.91 16.98
N PRO A 24 13.07 32.95 17.83
CA PRO A 24 12.49 32.88 19.17
C PRO A 24 10.96 32.80 19.18
N GLN A 25 10.28 33.07 18.05
CA GLN A 25 8.83 32.95 17.93
C GLN A 25 8.37 31.52 17.61
N LYS A 26 9.32 30.60 17.33
CA LYS A 26 9.05 29.17 17.18
C LYS A 26 8.83 28.52 18.54
N LEU A 27 7.70 28.84 19.16
CA LEU A 27 7.26 28.20 20.39
C LEU A 27 7.02 26.71 20.14
N SER A 28 7.27 25.90 21.19
CA SER A 28 7.03 24.46 21.20
C SER A 28 5.61 24.17 20.75
N GLN A 29 5.45 23.55 19.58
CA GLN A 29 4.16 23.08 19.11
C GLN A 29 3.90 21.69 19.69
N PRO A 30 2.67 21.39 20.17
CA PRO A 30 2.36 20.05 20.63
C PRO A 30 2.57 19.05 19.49
N LEU A 31 3.40 18.04 19.75
CA LEU A 31 3.72 17.01 18.77
C LEU A 31 2.44 16.19 18.51
N ARG A 32 1.91 16.27 17.29
CA ARG A 32 0.74 15.48 16.91
C ARG A 32 1.16 14.02 16.77
N GLN A 33 0.36 13.10 17.32
CA GLN A 33 0.53 11.67 17.14
C GLN A 33 0.41 11.33 15.65
N SER A 34 1.54 11.15 14.98
CA SER A 34 1.62 10.80 13.56
C SER A 34 1.64 9.28 13.32
N LEU A 35 1.84 8.49 14.37
CA LEU A 35 1.85 7.03 14.35
C LEU A 35 0.82 6.51 15.36
N THR A 36 -0.11 5.69 14.90
CA THR A 36 -1.19 5.12 15.70
C THR A 36 -1.24 3.60 15.54
N TRP A 37 -1.89 2.93 16.48
CA TRP A 37 -2.07 1.48 16.45
C TRP A 37 -3.56 1.19 16.33
N LYS A 38 -3.93 0.36 15.36
CA LYS A 38 -5.32 -0.12 15.21
C LYS A 38 -5.31 -1.63 15.11
N LYS A 39 -5.90 -2.29 16.12
CA LYS A 39 -5.97 -3.76 16.20
C LYS A 39 -4.60 -4.45 16.00
N GLY A 40 -3.56 -3.93 16.65
CA GLY A 40 -2.20 -4.51 16.58
C GLY A 40 -1.39 -4.16 15.32
N VAL A 41 -1.94 -3.38 14.40
CA VAL A 41 -1.24 -2.94 13.18
C VAL A 41 -0.77 -1.48 13.36
N PRO A 42 0.52 -1.16 13.15
CA PRO A 42 0.99 0.22 13.16
C PRO A 42 0.51 0.92 11.89
N LEU A 43 -0.09 2.09 12.06
CA LEU A 43 -0.60 2.93 10.99
C LEU A 43 0.00 4.32 11.13
N GLN A 44 0.28 4.95 10.00
CA GLN A 44 0.49 6.39 10.01
C GLN A 44 -0.86 7.06 10.27
N ALA A 45 -0.98 7.78 11.39
CA ALA A 45 -2.14 8.63 11.64
C ALA A 45 -2.21 9.64 10.48
N ALA A 46 -3.40 9.84 9.93
CA ALA A 46 -3.61 10.80 8.87
C ALA A 46 -2.99 12.14 9.32
N LYS A 47 -1.98 12.62 8.58
CA LYS A 47 -1.39 13.94 8.82
C LYS A 47 -2.55 14.91 8.80
N GLY A 48 -2.75 15.65 9.89
CA GLY A 48 -3.94 16.46 10.15
C GLY A 48 -4.32 17.40 9.01
N GLY A 49 -5.06 16.86 8.06
CA GLY A 49 -5.72 17.52 6.96
C GLY A 49 -7.07 16.84 6.80
N SER A 50 -8.05 17.32 7.57
CA SER A 50 -9.40 17.31 7.02
C SER A 50 -9.37 18.38 5.94
N LEU A 51 -9.07 17.98 4.69
CA LEU A 51 -9.31 18.79 3.50
C LEU A 51 -10.81 18.76 3.20
N LEU A 52 -11.61 19.21 4.16
CA LEU A 52 -13.02 19.48 3.96
C LEU A 52 -13.23 20.85 4.59
N THR A 53 -13.47 21.85 3.75
CA THR A 53 -13.93 23.16 4.22
C THR A 53 -15.31 22.99 4.89
N GLU A 54 -15.75 23.99 5.65
CA GLU A 54 -17.12 23.95 6.23
C GLU A 54 -18.21 23.80 5.15
N GLU A 55 -17.91 24.25 3.93
CA GLU A 55 -18.74 24.07 2.74
C GLU A 55 -18.82 22.59 2.31
N ASP A 56 -17.69 21.88 2.29
CA ASP A 56 -17.66 20.44 1.99
C ASP A 56 -18.44 19.62 3.04
N HIS A 57 -18.37 20.04 4.32
CA HIS A 57 -19.18 19.44 5.39
C HIS A 57 -20.68 19.71 5.21
N ALA A 58 -21.06 20.92 4.77
CA ALA A 58 -22.45 21.27 4.50
C ALA A 58 -23.02 20.50 3.31
N GLU A 59 -22.24 20.33 2.24
CA GLU A 59 -22.61 19.54 1.06
C GLU A 59 -22.75 18.06 1.37
N LEU A 60 -21.82 17.48 2.15
CA LEU A 60 -21.95 16.10 2.64
C LEU A 60 -23.21 15.92 3.50
N SER A 61 -23.53 16.87 4.40
CA SER A 61 -24.76 16.80 5.21
C SER A 61 -26.03 16.94 4.35
N ARG A 62 -25.98 17.76 3.29
CA ARG A 62 -27.10 17.95 2.35
C ARG A 62 -27.31 16.70 1.49
N ASN A 63 -26.22 16.06 1.07
CA ASN A 63 -26.24 14.79 0.34
C ASN A 63 -26.69 13.62 1.23
N GLU A 64 -26.30 13.60 2.50
CA GLU A 64 -26.76 12.63 3.50
C GLU A 64 -28.27 12.69 3.74
N ARG A 65 -28.91 13.87 3.64
CA ARG A 65 -30.37 14.02 3.69
C ARG A 65 -31.06 13.53 2.43
N ARG A 66 -30.42 13.70 1.27
CA ARG A 66 -30.97 13.29 -0.03
C ARG A 66 -30.96 11.77 -0.23
N LEU A 67 -30.06 11.06 0.45
CA LEU A 67 -29.96 9.60 0.45
C LEU A 67 -30.87 8.90 1.48
N GLN A 68 -31.66 9.63 2.27
CA GLN A 68 -32.53 9.01 3.30
C GLN A 68 -33.81 8.39 2.70
N PHE A 69 -34.15 8.72 1.46
CA PHE A 69 -35.34 8.19 0.77
C PHE A 69 -35.09 6.93 -0.06
N ALA A 70 -33.83 6.58 -0.32
CA ALA A 70 -33.45 5.29 -0.87
C ALA A 70 -32.97 4.43 0.31
N GLY A 71 -33.80 3.49 0.76
CA GLY A 71 -33.55 2.67 1.95
C GLY A 71 -32.07 2.31 2.11
N LYS A 72 -31.46 2.81 3.20
CA LYS A 72 -30.05 2.59 3.51
C LYS A 72 -29.84 1.08 3.59
N ARG A 73 -29.25 0.48 2.55
CA ARG A 73 -28.65 -0.84 2.67
C ARG A 73 -27.67 -0.72 3.83
N HIS A 74 -27.96 -1.39 4.94
CA HIS A 74 -27.06 -1.45 6.08
C HIS A 74 -25.78 -2.16 5.60
N ILE A 75 -24.82 -1.39 5.12
CA ILE A 75 -23.50 -1.90 4.78
C ILE A 75 -22.84 -2.16 6.14
N PRO A 76 -22.60 -3.42 6.53
CA PRO A 76 -21.92 -3.69 7.78
C PRO A 76 -20.56 -2.97 7.77
N PRO A 77 -20.15 -2.36 8.89
CA PRO A 77 -18.88 -1.65 8.95
C PRO A 77 -17.75 -2.61 8.57
N LYS A 78 -17.00 -2.26 7.51
CA LYS A 78 -15.88 -3.08 7.03
C LYS A 78 -14.89 -3.28 8.17
N THR A 79 -14.74 -4.51 8.62
CA THR A 79 -13.80 -4.85 9.68
C THR A 79 -12.38 -4.57 9.19
N PHE A 80 -11.67 -3.68 9.89
CA PHE A 80 -10.25 -3.45 9.63
C PHE A 80 -9.47 -4.74 9.85
N LEU A 81 -8.87 -5.25 8.78
CA LEU A 81 -7.93 -6.37 8.71
C LEU A 81 -6.75 -5.89 7.86
N PRO A 82 -5.50 -6.13 8.29
CA PRO A 82 -4.34 -5.80 7.46
C PRO A 82 -4.35 -6.62 6.17
N GLU A 83 -3.73 -6.09 5.13
CA GLU A 83 -3.71 -6.70 3.81
C GLU A 83 -3.16 -8.13 3.82
N TRP A 84 -2.04 -8.37 4.52
CA TRP A 84 -1.47 -9.71 4.68
C TRP A 84 -2.45 -10.72 5.30
N ALA A 85 -3.30 -10.30 6.26
CA ALA A 85 -4.30 -11.17 6.88
C ALA A 85 -5.51 -11.41 5.96
N VAL A 86 -5.82 -10.46 5.07
CA VAL A 86 -6.87 -10.64 4.05
C VAL A 86 -6.42 -11.58 2.92
N LEU A 87 -5.12 -11.64 2.67
CA LEU A 87 -4.51 -12.37 1.55
C LEU A 87 -3.85 -13.70 1.94
N GLU A 88 -3.72 -14.02 3.23
CA GLU A 88 -3.05 -15.22 3.78
C GLU A 88 -3.44 -16.55 3.12
N LYS A 89 -4.67 -16.66 2.57
CA LYS A 89 -5.18 -17.89 1.94
C LYS A 89 -5.42 -17.76 0.44
N LYS A 90 -4.95 -16.67 -0.19
CA LYS A 90 -5.14 -16.43 -1.62
C LYS A 90 -3.85 -16.69 -2.37
N VAL A 91 -3.91 -17.63 -3.30
CA VAL A 91 -2.78 -18.03 -4.13
C VAL A 91 -3.21 -17.99 -5.60
N LEU A 92 -2.42 -17.32 -6.45
CA LEU A 92 -2.60 -17.41 -7.89
C LEU A 92 -1.88 -18.66 -8.40
N ARG A 93 -2.55 -19.45 -9.23
CA ARG A 93 -2.00 -20.67 -9.81
C ARG A 93 -1.93 -20.53 -11.33
N PHE A 94 -0.72 -20.66 -11.86
CA PHE A 94 -0.45 -20.66 -13.29
C PHE A 94 0.08 -22.04 -13.70
N SER A 95 -0.40 -22.51 -14.85
CA SER A 95 0.11 -23.75 -15.46
C SER A 95 0.95 -23.37 -16.67
N GLY A 96 2.13 -23.94 -16.78
CA GLY A 96 3.04 -23.69 -17.89
C GLY A 96 3.93 -24.89 -18.16
N TYR A 97 4.85 -24.73 -19.08
CA TYR A 97 5.91 -25.69 -19.35
C TYR A 97 7.14 -24.95 -19.85
N PHE A 98 8.33 -25.50 -19.63
CA PHE A 98 9.55 -25.03 -20.27
C PHE A 98 10.14 -26.09 -21.20
N ARG A 99 10.84 -25.64 -22.24
CA ARG A 99 11.54 -26.50 -23.18
C ARG A 99 12.97 -26.69 -22.68
N GLU A 100 13.33 -27.93 -22.37
CA GLU A 100 14.69 -28.30 -22.02
C GLU A 100 15.36 -28.94 -23.23
N TYR A 101 16.55 -28.45 -23.58
CA TYR A 101 17.37 -29.05 -24.64
C TYR A 101 18.16 -30.23 -24.08
N ILE A 102 18.17 -31.33 -24.83
CA ILE A 102 18.90 -32.57 -24.52
C ILE A 102 19.86 -32.85 -25.66
N HIS A 103 21.06 -33.31 -25.33
CA HIS A 103 22.01 -33.81 -26.30
C HIS A 103 21.51 -35.16 -26.84
N GLY A 104 21.36 -35.26 -28.16
CA GLY A 104 20.96 -36.50 -28.81
C GLY A 104 22.06 -37.57 -28.82
N PRO A 105 21.74 -38.80 -29.25
CA PRO A 105 22.70 -39.90 -29.32
C PRO A 105 23.83 -39.71 -30.36
N THR A 106 23.64 -38.80 -31.32
CA THR A 106 24.60 -38.49 -32.38
C THR A 106 25.03 -37.03 -32.27
N ASP A 107 26.32 -36.74 -32.44
CA ASP A 107 26.88 -35.39 -32.47
C ASP A 107 26.16 -34.54 -33.53
N GLY A 108 25.27 -33.66 -33.08
CA GLY A 108 24.49 -32.74 -33.94
C GLY A 108 22.98 -32.76 -33.71
N ASP A 109 22.42 -33.83 -33.14
CA ASP A 109 20.98 -33.92 -32.88
C ASP A 109 20.60 -33.14 -31.61
N ARG A 110 19.78 -32.09 -31.79
CA ARG A 110 19.20 -31.32 -30.69
C ARG A 110 17.79 -31.83 -30.40
N VAL A 111 17.67 -32.69 -29.41
CA VAL A 111 16.38 -33.15 -28.92
C VAL A 111 15.86 -32.15 -27.88
N PHE A 112 14.54 -31.98 -27.78
CA PHE A 112 13.95 -31.18 -26.70
C PHE A 112 12.89 -31.98 -25.95
N ARG A 113 12.82 -31.78 -24.63
CA ARG A 113 11.70 -32.25 -23.79
C ARG A 113 10.92 -31.07 -23.22
N PHE A 114 9.61 -31.22 -23.12
CA PHE A 114 8.77 -30.28 -22.39
C PHE A 114 8.63 -30.73 -20.94
N ARG A 115 8.86 -29.83 -20.00
CA ARG A 115 8.65 -30.08 -18.57
C ARG A 115 7.50 -29.22 -18.08
N PRO A 116 6.33 -29.82 -17.76
CA PRO A 116 5.22 -29.07 -17.20
C PRO A 116 5.62 -28.52 -15.84
N VAL A 117 5.15 -27.31 -15.52
CA VAL A 117 5.38 -26.64 -14.24
C VAL A 117 4.10 -25.99 -13.76
N LEU A 118 3.90 -26.02 -12.45
CA LEU A 118 2.89 -25.24 -11.75
C LEU A 118 3.58 -24.12 -10.99
N ILE A 119 3.20 -22.89 -11.30
CA ILE A 119 3.70 -21.68 -10.64
C ILE A 119 2.60 -21.21 -9.68
N LEU A 120 2.95 -21.09 -8.40
CA LEU A 120 2.10 -20.62 -7.32
C LEU A 120 2.65 -19.27 -6.85
N TYR A 121 1.81 -18.23 -6.86
CA TYR A 121 2.15 -16.90 -6.35
C TYR A 121 1.31 -16.61 -5.09
N TYR A 122 2.00 -16.44 -3.96
CA TYR A 122 1.38 -16.20 -2.67
C TYR A 122 1.16 -14.70 -2.46
N LEU A 123 -0.11 -14.29 -2.33
CA LEU A 123 -0.48 -12.88 -2.19
C LEU A 123 -0.21 -12.31 -0.78
N SER A 124 0.17 -13.16 0.17
CA SER A 124 0.52 -12.78 1.53
C SER A 124 1.84 -12.01 1.62
N ASP A 125 2.83 -12.44 0.85
CA ASP A 125 4.25 -12.15 1.03
C ASP A 125 5.02 -12.06 -0.30
N ASP A 126 4.30 -12.06 -1.43
CA ASP A 126 4.85 -12.01 -2.80
C ASP A 126 5.83 -13.15 -3.14
N ALA A 127 5.79 -14.25 -2.38
CA ALA A 127 6.59 -15.42 -2.64
C ALA A 127 6.11 -16.21 -3.88
N ILE A 128 7.06 -16.82 -4.59
CA ILE A 128 6.80 -17.67 -5.75
C ILE A 128 7.27 -19.09 -5.44
N ALA A 129 6.40 -20.08 -5.63
CA ALA A 129 6.78 -21.49 -5.64
C ALA A 129 6.57 -22.09 -7.04
N VAL A 130 7.55 -22.86 -7.51
CA VAL A 130 7.49 -23.58 -8.78
C VAL A 130 7.59 -25.07 -8.48
N THR A 131 6.63 -25.85 -8.97
CA THR A 131 6.56 -27.29 -8.73
C THR A 131 6.40 -28.04 -10.04
N GLU A 132 7.15 -29.13 -10.20
CA GLU A 132 7.00 -30.04 -11.33
C GLU A 132 6.03 -31.17 -10.93
N PRO A 133 4.87 -31.30 -11.61
CA PRO A 133 3.95 -32.38 -11.33
C PRO A 133 4.55 -33.72 -11.76
N LYS A 134 4.24 -34.77 -11.01
CA LYS A 134 4.63 -36.13 -11.38
C LYS A 134 3.97 -36.48 -12.71
N THR A 135 4.79 -36.89 -13.68
CA THR A 135 4.30 -37.44 -14.95
C THR A 135 3.57 -38.76 -14.68
N PRO A 136 2.39 -38.99 -15.26
CA PRO A 136 1.67 -40.27 -15.14
C PRO A 136 2.49 -41.43 -15.71
#